data_AF-A0A9J6ER08-F1
#
_entry.id   AF-A0A9J6ER08-F1
#
_cell.length_a   1.000
_cell.length_b   1.000
_cell.length_c   1.000
_cell.angle_alpha   90.00
_cell.angle_beta   90.00
_cell.angle_gamma   90.00
#
_symmetry.space_group_name_H-M   'P 1'
#
loop_
_entity.id
_entity.type
_entity.pdbx_description
1 polymer ?
#
loop_
_entity_poly.entity_id
_entity_poly.type
_entity_poly.pdbx_seq_one_letter_code
_entity_poly.pdbx_strand_id
1 'polypeptide(L)'
;MKRFVWDMERLFKGLIAPKTLSMASLLQLYLTTFERPLDVADYGVCTLDDLLEALPRETFVVSLVQPYLILYSKVVQPPYPETLLDFSLTCYRLQCSTKAF
;
A
#
# COMPACT_ATOMS: atom_id res chain seq x y z
N MET A 1 16.54 1.77 -12.46
CA MET A 1 15.69 1.58 -11.27
C MET A 1 14.29 2.22 -11.32
N LYS A 2 14.04 3.36 -12.00
CA LYS A 2 12.69 4.00 -12.04
C LYS A 2 11.53 3.10 -12.48
N ARG A 3 11.77 2.12 -13.37
CA ARG A 3 10.75 1.14 -13.80
C ARG A 3 10.24 0.29 -12.63
N PHE A 4 11.13 -0.18 -11.76
CA PHE A 4 10.74 -1.02 -10.61
C PHE A 4 9.88 -0.26 -9.60
N VAL A 5 10.22 1.01 -9.34
CA VAL A 5 9.43 1.89 -8.46
C VAL A 5 8.01 2.06 -9.00
N TRP A 6 7.88 2.30 -10.32
CA TRP A 6 6.57 2.47 -10.95
C TRP A 6 5.75 1.17 -10.93
N ASP A 7 6.39 0.03 -11.14
CA ASP A 7 5.74 -1.27 -11.02
C ASP A 7 5.23 -1.50 -9.59
N MET A 8 6.05 -1.19 -8.58
CA MET A 8 5.64 -1.29 -7.18
C MET A 8 4.48 -0.35 -6.86
N GLU A 9 4.51 0.90 -7.33
CA GLU A 9 3.36 1.81 -7.18
C GLU A 9 2.07 1.25 -7.80
N ARG A 10 2.14 0.65 -8.99
CA ARG A 10 0.98 0.01 -9.64
C ARG A 10 0.47 -1.17 -8.83
N LEU A 11 1.38 -1.99 -8.32
CA LEU A 11 1.10 -3.16 -7.50
C LEU A 11 0.38 -2.75 -6.20
N PHE A 12 0.84 -1.67 -5.55
CA PHE A 12 0.19 -1.13 -4.34
C PHE A 12 -1.11 -0.37 -4.62
N LYS A 13 -1.25 0.32 -5.75
CA LYS A 13 -2.51 0.98 -6.15
C LYS A 13 -3.65 -0.02 -6.38
N GLY A 14 -3.33 -1.25 -6.79
CA GLY A 14 -4.31 -2.33 -6.91
C GLY A 14 -4.76 -2.92 -5.55
N LEU A 15 -4.05 -2.61 -4.46
CA LEU A 15 -4.39 -3.08 -3.14
C LEU A 15 -5.42 -2.15 -2.49
N ILE A 16 -6.53 -2.74 -2.04
CA ILE A 16 -7.65 -2.03 -1.39
C ILE A 16 -7.25 -1.50 0.01
N ALA A 17 -6.16 -2.00 0.60
CA ALA A 17 -5.72 -1.64 1.94
C ALA A 17 -4.19 -1.66 2.07
N PRO A 18 -3.61 -0.88 3.00
CA PRO A 18 -2.20 -1.00 3.34
C PRO A 18 -1.98 -2.39 3.93
N LYS A 19 -1.37 -3.27 3.13
CA LYS A 19 -1.15 -4.68 3.48
C LYS A 19 0.34 -4.93 3.59
N THR A 20 0.76 -5.44 4.74
CA THR A 20 2.10 -5.99 4.92
C THR A 20 2.24 -7.24 4.05
N LEU A 21 3.11 -7.20 3.06
CA LEU A 21 3.34 -8.33 2.16
C LEU A 21 4.56 -9.14 2.62
N SER A 22 4.39 -10.46 2.72
CA SER A 22 5.52 -11.39 2.79
C SER A 22 6.18 -11.56 1.43
N MET A 23 7.40 -12.09 1.40
CA MET A 23 8.15 -12.35 0.17
C MET A 23 7.33 -13.16 -0.85
N ALA A 24 6.71 -14.25 -0.40
CA ALA A 24 5.85 -15.09 -1.25
C ALA A 24 4.61 -14.35 -1.76
N SER A 25 3.96 -13.58 -0.88
CA SER A 25 2.78 -12.77 -1.25
C SER A 25 3.13 -11.71 -2.29
N LEU A 26 4.31 -11.09 -2.17
CA LEU A 26 4.81 -10.11 -3.13
C LEU A 26 5.03 -10.73 -4.51
N LEU A 27 5.72 -11.88 -4.57
CA LEU A 27 5.97 -12.59 -5.83
C LEU A 27 4.66 -13.00 -6.50
N GLN A 28 3.71 -13.52 -5.72
CA GLN A 28 2.39 -13.92 -6.24
C GLN A 28 1.59 -12.71 -6.74
N LEU A 29 1.58 -11.61 -5.99
CA LEU A 29 0.87 -10.40 -6.39
C LEU A 29 1.51 -9.75 -7.63
N TYR A 30 2.84 -9.81 -7.74
CA TYR A 30 3.57 -9.36 -8.92
C TYR A 30 3.19 -10.18 -10.17
N LEU A 31 3.19 -11.51 -10.04
CA LEU A 31 2.74 -12.43 -11.09
C LEU A 31 1.32 -12.13 -11.55
N THR A 32 0.38 -11.93 -10.62
CA THR A 32 -1.02 -11.65 -10.96
C THR A 32 -1.21 -10.26 -11.60
N THR A 33 -0.42 -9.26 -11.18
CA THR A 33 -0.58 -7.87 -11.64
C THR A 33 0.08 -7.61 -12.99
N PHE A 34 1.24 -8.24 -13.23
CA PHE A 34 2.06 -8.01 -14.41
C PHE A 34 2.11 -9.21 -15.37
N GLU A 35 1.42 -10.30 -15.04
CA GLU A 35 1.40 -11.55 -15.80
C GLU A 35 2.81 -12.09 -16.10
N ARG A 36 3.79 -11.75 -15.24
CA ARG A 36 5.20 -12.11 -15.38
C ARG A 36 5.85 -12.38 -14.02
N PRO A 37 6.79 -13.32 -13.93
CA PRO A 37 7.57 -13.51 -12.70
C PRO A 37 8.46 -12.31 -12.42
N LEU A 38 8.72 -12.06 -11.13
CA LEU A 38 9.71 -11.08 -10.73
C LEU A 38 11.11 -11.69 -10.89
N ASP A 39 11.86 -11.22 -11.88
CA ASP A 39 13.27 -11.57 -12.07
C ASP A 39 14.16 -10.37 -11.71
N VAL A 40 15.13 -10.58 -10.82
CA VAL A 40 16.10 -9.55 -10.40
C VAL A 40 17.06 -9.18 -11.54
N ALA A 41 17.31 -10.12 -12.46
CA ALA A 41 18.20 -9.92 -13.60
C ALA A 41 17.66 -8.87 -14.58
N ASP A 42 16.34 -8.78 -14.75
CA ASP A 42 15.67 -7.78 -15.60
C ASP A 42 15.92 -6.33 -15.13
N TYR A 43 16.26 -6.16 -13.85
CA TYR A 43 16.53 -4.87 -13.23
C TYR A 43 18.02 -4.58 -13.04
N GLY A 44 18.89 -5.52 -13.41
CA GLY A 44 20.34 -5.40 -13.31
C GLY A 44 20.88 -5.50 -11.89
N VAL A 45 20.22 -6.26 -11.00
CA VAL A 45 20.67 -6.50 -9.63
C VAL A 45 20.80 -7.99 -9.34
N CYS A 46 21.66 -8.31 -8.37
CA CYS A 46 22.01 -9.69 -8.02
C CYS A 46 21.06 -10.28 -6.98
N THR A 47 20.52 -9.44 -6.09
CA THR A 47 19.64 -9.89 -5.00
C THR A 47 18.33 -9.12 -4.99
N LEU A 48 17.32 -9.75 -4.41
CA LEU A 48 16.01 -9.14 -4.22
C LEU A 48 16.05 -8.05 -3.16
N ASP A 49 16.95 -8.17 -2.18
CA ASP A 49 17.21 -7.14 -1.18
C ASP A 49 17.70 -5.85 -1.83
N ASP A 50 18.66 -5.92 -2.77
CA ASP A 50 19.14 -4.76 -3.53
C ASP A 50 18.01 -4.09 -4.33
N LEU A 51 17.11 -4.92 -4.89
CA LEU A 51 15.96 -4.44 -5.64
C LEU A 51 14.98 -3.67 -4.74
N LEU A 52 14.75 -4.18 -3.53
CA LEU A 52 13.89 -3.55 -2.53
C LEU A 52 14.52 -2.30 -1.92
N GLU A 53 15.84 -2.28 -1.72
CA GLU A 53 16.57 -1.09 -1.26
C GLU A 53 16.53 0.06 -2.29
N ALA A 54 16.35 -0.26 -3.57
CA ALA A 54 16.18 0.74 -4.61
C ALA A 54 14.82 1.48 -4.55
N LEU A 55 13.89 1.06 -3.69
CA LEU A 55 12.62 1.75 -3.49
C LEU A 55 12.80 3.03 -2.65
N PRO A 56 12.12 4.13 -3.03
CA PRO A 56 12.18 5.36 -2.24
C PRO A 56 11.58 5.14 -0.84
N ARG A 57 12.37 5.37 0.20
CA ARG A 57 11.94 5.27 1.62
C ARG A 57 10.86 6.29 2.01
N GLU A 58 10.67 7.31 1.16
CA GLU A 58 9.63 8.33 1.30
C GLU A 58 8.25 7.79 0.95
N THR A 59 8.18 6.85 0.00
CA THR A 59 6.91 6.28 -0.51
C THR A 59 6.67 4.87 -0.02
N PHE A 60 7.73 4.08 0.22
CA PHE A 60 7.63 2.69 0.67
C PHE A 60 8.36 2.49 2.01
N VAL A 61 7.77 1.66 2.87
CA VAL A 61 8.47 1.08 4.01
C VAL A 61 8.85 -0.34 3.65
N VAL A 62 10.16 -0.61 3.67
CA VAL A 62 10.75 -1.93 3.49
C VAL A 62 11.46 -2.30 4.78
N SER A 63 11.15 -3.46 5.34
CA SER A 63 11.88 -4.03 6.47
C SER A 63 12.13 -5.52 6.24
N LEU A 64 13.41 -5.90 6.27
CA LEU A 64 13.88 -7.26 6.07
C LEU A 64 14.22 -7.86 7.44
N VAL A 65 13.22 -8.44 8.11
CA VAL A 65 13.41 -9.13 9.39
C VAL A 65 13.33 -10.61 9.13
N GLN A 66 14.43 -11.22 8.65
CA GLN A 66 14.46 -12.63 8.27
C GLN A 66 13.84 -13.51 9.37
N PRO A 67 12.86 -14.39 9.03
CA PRO A 67 12.43 -14.82 7.69
C PRO A 67 11.30 -13.99 7.04
N TYR A 68 10.91 -12.86 7.63
CA TYR A 68 9.78 -12.04 7.21
C TYR A 68 10.24 -10.76 6.49
N LEU A 69 9.77 -10.58 5.26
CA LEU A 69 9.76 -9.27 4.60
C LEU A 69 8.48 -8.54 5.01
N ILE A 70 8.59 -7.27 5.39
CA ILE A 70 7.47 -6.36 5.62
C ILE A 70 7.58 -5.25 4.57
N LEU A 71 6.63 -5.24 3.62
CA LEU A 71 6.52 -4.22 2.59
C LEU A 71 5.13 -3.55 2.64
N TYR A 72 5.07 -2.23 2.77
CA TYR A 72 3.83 -1.45 2.58
C TYR A 72 4.11 -0.04 2.05
N SER A 73 3.13 0.53 1.33
CA SER A 73 3.19 1.91 0.83
C SER A 73 2.76 2.90 1.92
N LYS A 74 3.55 3.94 2.15
CA LYS A 74 3.21 5.08 3.02
C LYS A 74 2.07 5.92 2.45
N VAL A 75 1.90 5.90 1.11
CA VAL A 75 0.89 6.69 0.39
C VAL A 75 -0.53 6.16 0.65
N VAL A 76 -0.67 4.91 1.09
CA VAL A 76 -1.94 4.30 1.52
C VAL A 76 -2.15 4.46 3.04
N GLN A 77 -1.82 5.63 3.58
CA GLN A 77 -2.51 6.09 4.77
C GLN A 77 -3.54 7.10 4.28
N PRO A 78 -4.86 6.85 4.45
CA PRO A 78 -5.79 7.95 4.34
C PRO A 78 -5.34 9.03 5.35
N PRO A 79 -5.50 10.32 5.04
CA PRO A 79 -5.49 11.31 6.10
C PRO A 79 -6.60 10.87 7.05
N TYR A 80 -6.26 10.39 8.25
CA TYR A 80 -7.24 10.41 9.33
C TYR A 80 -7.53 11.89 9.55
N PRO A 81 -8.76 12.39 9.33
CA PRO A 81 -9.15 13.57 10.07
C PRO A 81 -9.22 13.14 11.55
N GLU A 82 -8.47 13.84 12.39
CA GLU A 82 -8.51 13.78 13.86
C GLU A 82 -9.87 14.16 14.47
N THR A 83 -10.98 14.00 13.74
CA THR A 83 -12.33 14.43 14.14
C THR A 83 -13.38 13.35 13.88
N LEU A 84 -13.19 12.20 14.51
CA LEU A 84 -14.28 11.25 14.80
C LEU A 84 -15.14 11.73 16.00
N LEU A 85 -15.47 13.03 16.05
CA LEU A 85 -16.44 13.58 17.01
C LEU A 85 -17.58 14.37 16.35
N ASP A 86 -17.51 14.68 15.06
CA ASP A 86 -18.52 15.54 14.41
C ASP A 86 -19.62 14.77 13.63
N PHE A 87 -19.38 13.52 13.24
CA PHE A 87 -20.39 12.74 12.49
C PHE A 87 -21.64 12.37 13.31
N SER A 88 -21.53 12.35 14.64
CA SER A 88 -22.69 12.10 15.52
C SER A 88 -23.65 13.28 15.58
N LEU A 89 -23.17 14.53 15.42
CA LEU A 89 -23.99 15.72 15.66
C LEU A 89 -24.80 16.14 14.43
N THR A 90 -24.35 15.82 13.22
CA THR A 90 -25.12 16.09 12.00
C THR A 90 -26.32 15.15 11.86
N CYS A 91 -26.18 13.86 12.21
CA CYS A 91 -27.32 12.94 12.21
C CYS A 91 -28.36 13.31 13.28
N TYR A 92 -27.95 13.77 14.47
CA TYR A 92 -28.90 14.17 15.51
C TYR A 92 -29.70 15.43 15.14
N ARG A 93 -29.13 16.37 14.37
CA ARG A 93 -29.88 17.56 13.90
C ARG A 93 -30.86 17.27 12.76
N LEU A 94 -30.68 16.21 11.98
CA LEU A 94 -31.57 15.87 10.86
C LEU A 94 -32.82 15.08 11.28
N GLN A 95 -32.86 14.54 12.50
CA GLN A 95 -34.02 13.78 13.02
C GLN A 95 -35.06 14.58 13.80
N CYS A 96 -34.84 15.89 14.04
CA CYS A 96 -35.81 16.73 14.76
C CYS A 96 -36.73 17.58 13.86
N SER A 97 -36.57 17.56 12.53
CA SER A 97 -37.30 18.50 11.65
C SER A 97 -38.42 17.89 10.79
N THR A 98 -39.05 16.80 11.25
CA THR A 98 -40.33 16.32 10.71
C THR A 98 -41.37 16.15 11.80
N LYS A 99 -41.76 17.27 12.41
CA LYS A 99 -43.08 17.47 13.03
C LYS A 99 -43.51 18.92 12.80
N ALA A 100 -44.09 19.19 11.63
CA ALA A 100 -44.88 20.40 11.37
C ALA A 100 -45.66 20.24 10.06
N PHE A 101 -46.76 19.48 10.09
CA PHE A 101 -48.13 19.89 9.75
C PHE A 101 -49.05 18.68 9.71
#